data_AF-A0A520TKP0-F1
#
_entry.id   AF-A0A520TKP0-F1
#
_cell.length_a   1.000
_cell.length_b   1.000
_cell.length_c   1.000
_cell.angle_alpha   90.00
_cell.angle_beta   90.00
_cell.angle_gamma   90.00
#
_symmetry.space_group_name_H-M   'P 1'
#
loop_
_entity.id
_entity.type
_entity.pdbx_description
1 polymer ?
#
loop_
_entity_poly.entity_id
_entity_poly.type
_entity_poly.pdbx_seq_one_letter_code
_entity_poly.pdbx_strand_id
1 'polypeptide(L)' 'STPKQAIKNGSDYLVIGRPITGSNDPSEALKNIYKEIV' A
#
# COMPACT_ATOMS: atom_id res chain seq x y z
N SER A 1 6.48 -9.29 1.31
CA SER A 1 5.05 -9.48 1.02
C SER A 1 4.54 -8.27 0.25
N THR A 2 3.49 -8.42 -0.56
CA THR A 2 2.81 -7.30 -1.22
C THR A 2 1.57 -6.90 -0.42
N PRO A 3 1.08 -5.65 -0.54
CA PRO A 3 -0.18 -5.22 0.08
C PRO A 3 -1.36 -6.17 -0.22
N LYS A 4 -1.49 -6.58 -1.49
CA LYS A 4 -2.51 -7.55 -1.94
C LYS A 4 -2.41 -8.91 -1.25
N GLN A 5 -1.19 -9.43 -1.08
CA GLN A 5 -0.99 -10.72 -0.40
C GLN A 5 -1.34 -10.63 1.09
N ALA A 6 -1.03 -9.50 1.75
CA ALA A 6 -1.35 -9.30 3.16
C ALA A 6 -2.86 -9.32 3.43
N ILE A 7 -3.65 -8.66 2.56
CA ILE A 7 -5.12 -8.71 2.63
C ILE A 7 -5.63 -10.13 2.37
N LYS A 8 -5.09 -10.81 1.36
CA LYS A 8 -5.45 -12.20 1.05
C LYS A 8 -5.17 -13.16 2.21
N ASN A 9 -4.18 -12.84 3.02
CA ASN A 9 -3.81 -13.58 4.23
C ASN A 9 -4.61 -13.16 5.48
N GLY A 10 -5.59 -12.25 5.35
CA GLY A 10 -6.48 -11.85 6.45
C GLY A 10 -6.00 -10.65 7.27
N SER A 11 -5.13 -9.79 6.72
CA SER A 11 -4.72 -8.55 7.42
C SER A 11 -5.81 -7.49 7.32
N ASP A 12 -6.25 -6.96 8.46
CA ASP A 12 -7.22 -5.84 8.53
C ASP A 12 -6.56 -4.48 8.31
N TYR A 13 -5.27 -4.36 8.60
CA TYR A 13 -4.51 -3.11 8.48
C TYR A 13 -3.16 -3.33 7.82
N LEU A 14 -2.74 -2.36 6.99
CA LEU A 14 -1.46 -2.36 6.29
C LEU A 14 -0.63 -1.15 6.73
N VAL A 15 0.52 -1.40 7.36
CA VAL A 15 1.49 -0.34 7.70
C VAL A 15 2.46 -0.17 6.53
N ILE A 16 2.37 0.96 5.83
CA ILE A 16 3.20 1.26 4.65
C ILE A 16 4.08 2.46 4.95
N GLY A 17 5.39 2.23 5.01
CA GLY A 17 6.39 3.25 5.34
C GLY A 17 6.96 3.96 4.12
N ARG A 18 8.26 3.74 3.86
CA ARG A 18 9.06 4.40 2.81
C ARG A 18 8.41 4.50 1.42
N PRO A 19 7.63 3.50 0.93
CA PRO A 19 6.94 3.63 -0.36
C PRO A 19 5.99 4.84 -0.45
N ILE A 20 5.45 5.31 0.67
CA ILE A 20 4.61 6.51 0.73
C ILE A 20 5.45 7.70 1.22
N THR A 21 6.15 7.56 2.35
CA THR A 21 6.83 8.69 3.00
C THR A 21 8.07 9.20 2.26
N GLY A 22 8.65 8.38 1.38
CA GLY A 22 9.78 8.75 0.52
C GLY A 22 9.37 9.09 -0.92
N SER A 23 8.08 9.11 -1.24
CA SER A 23 7.60 9.46 -2.58
C SER A 23 7.62 10.99 -2.77
N ASN A 24 7.90 11.43 -4.00
CA ASN A 24 7.76 12.83 -4.39
C ASN A 24 6.30 13.30 -4.35
N ASP A 25 5.35 12.38 -4.60
CA ASP A 25 3.92 12.59 -4.38
C ASP A 25 3.36 11.41 -3.54
N PRO A 26 3.20 11.61 -2.22
CA PRO A 26 2.64 10.59 -1.34
C PRO A 26 1.19 10.21 -1.67
N SER A 27 0.41 11.15 -2.21
CA SER A 27 -0.99 10.92 -2.55
C SER A 27 -1.12 10.03 -3.79
N GLU A 28 -0.29 10.27 -4.79
CA GLU A 28 -0.21 9.41 -5.97
C GLU A 28 0.29 8.00 -5.61
N ALA A 29 1.35 7.90 -4.79
CA ALA A 29 1.87 6.62 -4.32
C ALA A 29 0.80 5.79 -3.58
N LEU A 30 0.04 6.43 -2.69
CA LEU A 30 -1.08 5.78 -2.01
C LEU A 30 -2.17 5.31 -2.99
N LYS A 31 -2.55 6.15 -3.96
CA LYS A 31 -3.54 5.78 -5.00
C LYS A 31 -3.08 4.56 -5.80
N ASN A 32 -1.81 4.48 -6.16
CA ASN A 32 -1.27 3.35 -6.91
C ASN A 32 -1.32 2.06 -6.09
N ILE A 33 -0.93 2.11 -4.81
CA ILE A 33 -1.07 0.96 -3.90
C ILE A 33 -2.54 0.53 -3.75
N TYR A 34 -3.45 1.49 -3.61
CA TYR A 34 -4.88 1.19 -3.50
C TYR A 34 -5.41 0.48 -4.76
N LYS A 35 -5.01 0.92 -5.96
CA LYS A 35 -5.36 0.27 -7.23
C LYS A 35 -4.81 -1.16 -7.38
N GLU A 36 -3.72 -1.51 -6.70
CA GLU A 36 -3.20 -2.89 -6.72
C GLU A 36 -4.04 -3.85 -5.85
N ILE A 37 -4.74 -3.29 -4.87
CA ILE A 37 -5.54 -4.01 -3.89
C ILE A 37 -6.97 -4.27 -4.41
N VAL A 38 -7.58 -3.25 -5.03
CA VAL A 38 -8.99 -3.23 -5.46
C VAL A 38 -9.18 -3.69 -6.90
#